data_AF-A0A7S1PP72-F1
#
_entry.id   AF-A0A7S1PP72-F1
#
_cell.length_a   1.000
_cell.length_b   1.000
_cell.length_c   1.000
_cell.angle_alpha   90.00
_cell.angle_beta   90.00
_cell.angle_gamma   90.00
#
_symmetry.space_group_name_H-M   'P 1'
#
loop_
_entity.id
_entity.type
_entity.pdbx_description
1 polymer ?
#
loop_
_entity_poly.entity_id
_entity_poly.type
_entity_poly.pdbx_seq_one_letter_code
_entity_poly.pdbx_strand_id
1 'polypeptide(L)'
;CYHTDYNVLLGAPTGSGKTNVAELTMFRLFSQFPEEKVIYIAPLKALARERMEDWEERIQRQLGKAVVELTGDFTPDVDALDRADVVVTTPEKWDGISRHWQHRSYVR
;
A
#
# COMPACT_ATOMS: atom_id res chain seq x y z
N CYS A 1 12.74 5.38 10.31
CA CYS A 1 11.99 4.74 9.22
C CYS A 1 12.78 3.58 8.62
N TYR A 2 13.90 3.78 7.93
CA TYR A 2 14.57 2.65 7.26
C TYR A 2 15.34 1.70 8.19
N HIS A 3 15.90 2.18 9.30
CA HIS A 3 16.73 1.35 10.20
C HIS A 3 16.02 0.92 11.49
N THR A 4 14.70 1.03 11.55
CA THR A 4 13.92 0.71 12.76
C THR A 4 12.51 0.28 12.37
N ASP A 5 11.92 -0.59 13.19
CA ASP A 5 10.57 -1.10 13.00
C ASP A 5 9.55 -0.39 13.93
N TYR A 6 9.95 0.72 14.57
CA TYR A 6 9.04 1.55 15.35
C TYR A 6 8.06 2.32 14.46
N ASN A 7 6.84 2.50 14.96
CA ASN A 7 5.83 3.36 14.35
C ASN A 7 6.34 4.81 14.26
N VAL A 8 6.09 5.46 13.12
CA VAL A 8 6.50 6.84 12.87
C VAL A 8 5.31 7.71 12.51
N LEU A 9 5.20 8.86 13.20
CA LEU A 9 4.33 9.96 12.80
C LEU A 9 5.18 11.03 12.13
N LEU A 10 4.93 11.31 10.84
CA LEU A 10 5.68 12.31 10.07
C LEU A 10 4.77 13.49 9.69
N GLY A 11 4.91 14.61 10.39
CA GLY A 11 4.28 15.88 10.04
C GLY A 11 5.25 16.77 9.25
N ALA A 12 4.89 17.09 8.00
CA ALA A 12 5.64 18.05 7.18
C ALA A 12 4.74 18.69 6.11
N PRO A 13 5.08 19.88 5.58
CA PRO A 13 4.35 20.52 4.48
C PRO A 13 4.24 19.65 3.22
N THR A 14 3.25 19.92 2.37
CA THR A 14 3.16 19.30 1.03
C THR A 14 4.39 19.70 0.20
N GLY A 15 4.93 18.75 -0.57
CA GLY A 15 6.18 18.94 -1.30
C GLY A 15 7.45 18.58 -0.53
N SER A 16 7.38 18.36 0.80
CA SER A 16 8.55 17.97 1.61
C SER A 16 8.97 16.48 1.48
N GLY A 17 8.47 15.76 0.47
CA GLY A 17 8.90 14.38 0.19
C GLY A 17 8.38 13.32 1.18
N LYS A 18 7.27 13.56 1.89
CA LYS A 18 6.69 12.57 2.82
C LYS A 18 6.42 11.20 2.17
N THR A 19 6.03 11.20 0.89
CA THR A 19 5.79 9.98 0.13
C THR A 19 7.06 9.13 -0.04
N ASN A 20 8.22 9.77 -0.22
CA ASN A 20 9.50 9.05 -0.29
C ASN A 20 9.81 8.35 1.04
N VAL A 21 9.37 8.90 2.17
CA VAL A 21 9.51 8.24 3.47
C VAL A 21 8.61 7.01 3.58
N ALA A 22 7.42 7.04 2.98
CA ALA A 22 6.57 5.85 2.88
C ALA A 22 7.27 4.76 2.04
N GLU A 23 7.84 5.11 0.89
CA GLU A 23 8.61 4.18 0.03
C GLU A 23 9.82 3.58 0.75
N LEU A 24 10.58 4.39 1.49
CA LEU A 24 11.68 3.89 2.32
C LEU A 24 11.19 2.86 3.33
N THR A 25 10.00 3.06 3.91
CA THR A 25 9.39 2.08 4.82
C THR A 25 9.02 0.79 4.09
N MET A 26 8.52 0.87 2.85
CA MET A 26 8.23 -0.31 2.03
C MET A 26 9.50 -1.08 1.66
N PHE A 27 10.56 -0.40 1.23
CA PHE A 27 11.84 -1.04 0.90
C PHE A 27 12.46 -1.74 2.11
N ARG A 28 12.32 -1.12 3.28
CA ARG A 28 12.71 -1.71 4.55
C ARG A 28 11.91 -2.99 4.81
N LEU A 29 10.58 -2.95 4.69
CA LEU A 29 9.73 -4.13 4.86
C LEU A 29 10.16 -5.26 3.93
N PHE A 30 10.24 -5.01 2.62
CA PHE A 30 10.60 -6.04 1.64
C PHE A 30 12.02 -6.58 1.81
N SER A 31 12.95 -5.77 2.33
CA SER A 31 14.31 -6.22 2.61
C SER A 31 14.38 -7.18 3.80
N GLN A 32 13.48 -7.07 4.79
CA GLN A 32 13.51 -7.91 5.99
C GLN A 32 12.48 -9.01 6.01
N PHE A 33 11.32 -8.75 5.44
CA PHE A 33 10.16 -9.62 5.40
C PHE A 33 9.62 -9.63 3.97
N PRO A 34 10.26 -10.38 3.05
CA PRO A 34 9.96 -10.32 1.62
C PRO A 34 8.52 -10.71 1.26
N GLU A 35 7.86 -11.50 2.11
CA GLU A 35 6.50 -12.02 1.90
C GLU A 35 5.42 -11.15 2.56
N GLU A 36 5.80 -10.10 3.30
CA GLU A 36 4.85 -9.24 4.00
C GLU A 36 4.22 -8.21 3.07
N LYS A 37 2.95 -7.89 3.35
CA LYS A 37 2.15 -6.97 2.54
C LYS A 37 2.15 -5.55 3.09
N VAL A 38 2.07 -4.59 2.18
CA VAL A 38 1.90 -3.17 2.50
C VAL A 38 0.49 -2.73 2.14
N ILE A 39 -0.21 -2.10 3.09
CA ILE A 39 -1.47 -1.39 2.83
C ILE A 39 -1.20 0.11 2.87
N TYR A 40 -1.33 0.78 1.71
CA TYR A 40 -1.24 2.22 1.60
C TYR A 40 -2.64 2.84 1.47
N ILE A 41 -2.99 3.70 2.42
CA ILE A 41 -4.30 4.36 2.49
C ILE A 41 -4.14 5.82 2.05
N ALA A 42 -4.66 6.15 0.86
CA ALA A 42 -4.70 7.51 0.35
C ALA A 42 -6.02 8.19 0.74
N PRO A 43 -6.03 9.48 1.11
CA PRO A 43 -7.24 10.15 1.58
C PRO A 43 -8.26 10.42 0.46
N LEU A 44 -7.85 10.39 -0.81
CA LEU A 44 -8.70 10.62 -1.96
C LEU A 44 -8.39 9.59 -3.05
N LYS A 45 -9.42 9.16 -3.80
CA LYS A 45 -9.26 8.25 -4.95
C LYS A 45 -8.27 8.76 -6.00
N ALA A 46 -8.27 10.08 -6.26
CA ALA A 46 -7.34 10.68 -7.22
C ALA A 46 -5.88 10.48 -6.80
N LEU A 47 -5.58 10.62 -5.50
CA LEU A 47 -4.25 10.40 -4.95
C LEU A 47 -3.89 8.91 -4.94
N ALA A 48 -4.85 8.02 -4.69
CA ALA A 48 -4.65 6.58 -4.84
C ALA A 48 -4.23 6.22 -6.28
N ARG A 49 -4.92 6.75 -7.28
CA ARG A 49 -4.59 6.52 -8.71
C ARG A 49 -3.22 7.07 -9.08
N GLU A 50 -2.91 8.29 -8.67
CA GLU A 50 -1.59 8.88 -8.88
C GLU A 50 -0.47 8.01 -8.29
N ARG A 51 -0.69 7.45 -7.08
CA ARG A 51 0.27 6.54 -6.47
C ARG A 51 0.33 5.17 -7.16
N MET A 52 -0.80 4.67 -7.64
CA MET A 52 -0.84 3.42 -8.41
C MET A 52 -0.02 3.55 -9.70
N GLU A 53 -0.18 4.63 -10.46
CA GLU A 53 0.60 4.89 -11.67
C GLU A 53 2.12 4.98 -11.38
N ASP A 54 2.50 5.75 -10.36
CA ASP A 54 3.92 5.91 -9.95
C ASP A 54 4.53 4.57 -9.47
N TRP A 55 3.80 3.79 -8.70
CA TRP A 55 4.30 2.53 -8.13
C TRP A 55 4.17 1.33 -9.06
N GLU A 56 3.31 1.36 -10.08
CA GLU A 56 3.35 0.37 -11.15
C GLU A 56 4.72 0.41 -11.85
N GLU A 57 5.25 1.60 -12.13
CA GLU A 57 6.57 1.72 -12.74
C GLU A 57 7.69 1.39 -11.75
N ARG A 58 7.66 2.00 -10.56
CA ARG A 58 8.82 1.98 -9.63
C ARG A 58 8.86 0.76 -8.71
N ILE A 59 7.72 0.21 -8.31
CA ILE A 59 7.64 -0.93 -7.40
C ILE A 59 7.37 -2.21 -8.20
N GLN A 60 6.38 -2.20 -9.08
CA GLN A 60 6.03 -3.41 -9.82
C GLN A 60 7.04 -3.76 -10.90
N ARG A 61 7.33 -2.85 -11.84
CA ARG A 61 8.24 -3.16 -12.95
C ARG A 61 9.70 -3.26 -12.52
N GLN A 62 10.15 -2.42 -11.59
CA GLN A 62 11.56 -2.40 -11.18
C GLN A 62 11.90 -3.38 -10.06
N LEU A 63 11.00 -3.61 -9.09
CA LEU A 63 11.26 -4.50 -7.94
C LEU A 63 10.54 -5.86 -8.06
N GLY A 64 9.69 -6.04 -9.07
CA GLY A 64 8.93 -7.28 -9.25
C GLY A 64 7.84 -7.51 -8.20
N LYS A 65 7.42 -6.44 -7.51
CA LYS A 65 6.45 -6.48 -6.41
C LYS A 65 5.05 -6.12 -6.91
N ALA A 66 4.07 -6.99 -6.76
CA ALA A 66 2.73 -6.79 -7.27
C ALA A 66 2.02 -5.63 -6.56
N VAL A 67 1.59 -4.62 -7.31
CA VAL A 67 0.87 -3.45 -6.78
C VAL A 67 -0.56 -3.48 -7.30
N VAL A 68 -1.53 -3.36 -6.38
CA VAL A 68 -2.95 -3.48 -6.70
C VAL A 68 -3.73 -2.30 -6.12
N GLU A 69 -4.59 -1.70 -6.95
CA GLU A 69 -5.59 -0.73 -6.50
C GLU A 69 -6.80 -1.45 -5.89
N LEU A 70 -7.31 -0.94 -4.78
CA LEU A 70 -8.54 -1.40 -4.15
C LEU A 70 -9.35 -0.19 -3.71
N THR A 71 -10.17 0.35 -4.61
CA THR A 71 -10.98 1.55 -4.34
C THR A 71 -12.47 1.26 -4.54
N GLY A 72 -13.32 2.27 -4.39
CA GLY A 72 -14.76 2.12 -4.64
C GLY A 72 -15.09 1.82 -6.11
N ASP A 73 -14.27 2.30 -7.05
CA ASP A 73 -14.52 2.16 -8.49
C ASP A 73 -13.85 0.90 -9.06
N PHE A 74 -12.90 0.33 -8.33
CA PHE A 74 -12.11 -0.81 -8.76
C PHE A 74 -12.00 -1.84 -7.63
N THR A 75 -12.60 -3.00 -7.84
CA THR A 75 -12.43 -4.16 -6.96
C THR A 75 -11.68 -5.23 -7.75
N PRO A 76 -10.41 -5.48 -7.44
CA PRO A 76 -9.62 -6.53 -8.08
C PRO A 76 -10.19 -7.91 -7.75
N ASP A 77 -9.82 -8.90 -8.57
CA ASP A 77 -10.10 -10.30 -8.25
C ASP A 77 -9.40 -10.71 -6.94
N VAL A 78 -9.97 -11.67 -6.22
CA VAL A 78 -9.43 -12.16 -4.95
C VAL A 78 -8.02 -12.69 -5.13
N ASP A 79 -7.76 -13.40 -6.24
CA ASP A 79 -6.44 -13.92 -6.58
C ASP A 79 -5.39 -12.81 -6.75
N ALA A 80 -5.78 -11.67 -7.33
CA ALA A 80 -4.89 -10.53 -7.51
C ALA A 80 -4.57 -9.86 -6.16
N LEU A 81 -5.57 -9.77 -5.27
CA LEU A 81 -5.39 -9.22 -3.93
C LEU A 81 -4.59 -10.15 -3.02
N ASP A 82 -4.75 -11.47 -3.18
CA ASP A 82 -3.98 -12.49 -2.46
C ASP A 82 -2.49 -12.45 -2.85
N ARG A 83 -2.18 -12.18 -4.12
CA ARG A 83 -0.81 -12.07 -4.63
C ARG A 83 -0.20 -10.68 -4.53
N ALA A 84 -0.95 -9.67 -4.08
CA ALA A 84 -0.47 -8.30 -3.97
C ALA A 84 0.58 -8.16 -2.86
N ASP A 85 1.72 -7.54 -3.17
CA ASP A 85 2.71 -7.09 -2.19
C ASP A 85 2.36 -5.69 -1.64
N VAL A 86 1.74 -4.85 -2.48
CA VAL A 86 1.27 -3.51 -2.12
C VAL A 86 -0.17 -3.33 -2.53
N VAL A 87 -1.02 -2.92 -1.59
CA VAL A 87 -2.42 -2.56 -1.85
C VAL A 87 -2.61 -1.07 -1.62
N VAL A 88 -3.05 -0.37 -2.67
CA VAL A 88 -3.37 1.07 -2.62
C VAL A 88 -4.88 1.22 -2.48
N THR A 89 -5.35 1.85 -1.39
CA THR A 89 -6.79 1.91 -1.06
C THR A 89 -7.21 3.26 -0.49
N THR A 90 -8.51 3.43 -0.21
CA THR A 90 -9.09 4.59 0.49
C THR A 90 -9.60 4.19 1.88
N PRO A 91 -9.77 5.14 2.82
CA PRO A 91 -10.24 4.84 4.16
C PRO A 91 -11.57 4.08 4.18
N GLU A 92 -12.52 4.47 3.33
CA GLU A 92 -13.85 3.86 3.28
C GLU A 92 -13.80 2.40 2.81
N LYS A 93 -12.96 2.12 1.80
CA LYS A 93 -12.80 0.77 1.26
C LYS A 93 -12.06 -0.12 2.26
N TRP A 94 -11.02 0.40 2.90
CA TRP A 94 -10.28 -0.30 3.95
C TRP A 94 -11.14 -0.60 5.17
N ASP A 95 -11.97 0.34 5.61
CA ASP A 95 -12.91 0.16 6.73
C ASP A 95 -13.90 -0.98 6.44
N GLY A 96 -14.49 -1.02 5.23
CA GLY A 96 -15.41 -2.09 4.85
C GLY A 96 -14.78 -3.49 4.86
N ILE A 97 -13.50 -3.59 4.46
CA ILE A 97 -12.75 -4.85 4.39
C ILE A 97 -12.28 -5.29 5.78
N SER A 98 -11.64 -4.38 6.52
CA SER A 98 -11.10 -4.65 7.85
C SER A 98 -12.18 -5.03 8.85
N ARG A 99 -13.44 -4.59 8.69
CA ARG A 99 -14.57 -5.03 9.54
C ARG A 99 -14.98 -6.49 9.33
N HIS A 100 -14.69 -7.07 8.16
CA HIS A 100 -15.04 -8.45 7.82
C HIS A 100 -13.80 -9.36 7.77
N TRP A 101 -12.72 -8.98 8.46
CA TRP A 101 -11.43 -9.68 8.44
C TRP A 101 -11.53 -11.16 8.86
N GLN A 102 -12.53 -11.54 9.68
CA GLN A 102 -12.74 -12.94 10.09
C GLN A 102 -13.27 -13.83 8.96
N HIS A 103 -13.92 -13.24 7.95
CA HIS A 103 -14.51 -13.96 6.81
C HIS A 103 -13.66 -13.85 5.53
N ARG A 104 -12.56 -13.08 5.55
CA ARG A 104 -11.76 -12.79 4.35
C ARG A 104 -10.28 -13.03 4.60
N SER A 105 -9.76 -14.10 3.98
CA SER A 105 -8.38 -14.60 4.15
C SER A 105 -7.29 -13.61 3.73
N TYR A 106 -7.58 -12.70 2.81
CA TYR A 106 -6.59 -11.76 2.23
C TYR A 106 -6.24 -10.56 3.14
N VAL A 107 -6.91 -10.41 4.28
CA VAL A 107 -6.63 -9.35 5.28
C VAL A 107 -5.60 -9.82 6.31
N ARG A 108 -5.12 -11.06 6.22
CA ARG A 108 -4.06 -11.61 7.07
C ARG A 108 -2.68 -11.40 6.47
#